data_AF-A0A7C1JWL3-F1
#
_entry.id   AF-A0A7C1JWL3-F1
#
_cell.length_a   1.000
_cell.length_b   1.000
_cell.length_c   1.000
_cell.angle_alpha   90.00
_cell.angle_beta   90.00
_cell.angle_gamma   90.00
#
_symmetry.space_group_name_H-M   'P 1'
#
loop_
_entity.id
_entity.type
_entity.pdbx_description
1 polymer ?
#
loop_
_entity_poly.entity_id
_entity_poly.type
_entity_poly.pdbx_seq_one_letter_code
_entity_poly.pdbx_strand_id
1 'polypeptide(L)'
;MSAKRTVLQGGVVMALALAVIGCMPPPPPPGPQFAVGSRVMIVSQANVILRRECGQLMSAAVGLAENGNEAIIRDRRYCASEWWYLIEVPALRDHPAMEDSGWVQESALKNR
;
A
#
# COMPACT_ATOMS: atom_id res chain seq x y z
N MET A 1 -23.17 -68.93 -6.72
CA MET A 1 -24.32 -68.01 -6.55
C MET A 1 -23.98 -66.98 -5.48
N SER A 2 -24.43 -65.75 -5.71
CA SER A 2 -23.95 -64.49 -5.13
C SER A 2 -24.28 -64.26 -3.65
N ALA A 3 -23.34 -63.66 -2.90
CA ALA A 3 -23.56 -62.83 -1.70
C ALA A 3 -22.28 -61.99 -1.51
N LYS A 4 -22.16 -60.74 -1.99
CA LYS A 4 -22.82 -59.46 -1.65
C LYS A 4 -22.41 -58.90 -0.27
N ARG A 5 -21.84 -57.68 -0.33
CA ARG A 5 -21.60 -56.65 0.71
C ARG A 5 -20.32 -56.74 1.55
N THR A 6 -19.38 -55.86 1.18
CA THR A 6 -18.39 -55.30 2.11
C THR A 6 -18.62 -53.79 2.17
N VAL A 7 -19.20 -53.33 3.28
CA VAL A 7 -19.17 -51.93 3.73
C VAL A 7 -18.76 -52.00 5.20
N LEU A 8 -17.72 -51.24 5.55
CA LEU A 8 -17.31 -50.73 6.87
C LEU A 8 -15.99 -49.99 6.55
N GLN A 9 -16.02 -48.78 5.99
CA GLN A 9 -16.21 -47.53 6.73
C GLN A 9 -15.44 -47.58 8.07
N GLY A 10 -14.15 -47.30 8.00
CA GLY A 10 -13.27 -47.29 9.14
C GLY A 10 -12.13 -46.31 8.91
N GLY A 11 -11.87 -45.50 9.94
CA GLY A 11 -10.58 -44.84 10.09
C GLY A 11 -10.55 -43.38 9.64
N VAL A 12 -11.16 -42.53 10.46
CA VAL A 12 -10.68 -41.16 10.70
C VAL A 12 -9.16 -41.23 10.90
N VAL A 13 -8.39 -40.79 9.92
CA VAL A 13 -7.00 -40.35 10.14
C VAL A 13 -7.00 -38.85 9.97
N MET A 14 -7.55 -38.19 10.98
CA MET A 14 -7.37 -36.77 11.21
C MET A 14 -5.89 -36.60 11.58
N ALA A 15 -5.05 -36.42 10.57
CA ALA A 15 -3.68 -36.00 10.79
C ALA A 15 -3.74 -34.59 11.37
N LEU A 16 -3.73 -34.50 12.70
CA LEU A 16 -3.31 -33.29 13.41
C LEU A 16 -1.86 -33.04 12.99
N ALA A 17 -1.69 -32.28 11.91
CA ALA A 17 -0.48 -31.53 11.71
C ALA A 17 -0.46 -30.49 12.83
N LEU A 18 0.30 -30.78 13.88
CA LEU A 18 0.82 -29.78 14.81
C LEU A 18 1.57 -28.76 13.95
N ALA A 19 0.86 -27.71 13.53
CA ALA A 19 1.47 -26.54 12.96
C ALA A 19 2.31 -25.94 14.08
N VAL A 20 3.61 -26.22 14.02
CA VAL A 20 4.63 -25.44 14.70
C VAL A 20 4.30 -24.00 14.37
N ILE A 21 3.75 -23.26 15.34
CA ILE A 21 3.64 -21.81 15.33
C ILE A 21 5.07 -21.29 15.50
N GLY A 22 5.89 -21.57 14.49
CA GLY A 22 7.21 -21.00 14.34
C GLY A 22 6.95 -19.54 14.02
N CYS A 23 7.54 -18.66 14.82
CA CYS A 23 7.67 -17.25 14.53
C CYS A 23 8.40 -17.08 13.18
N MET A 24 7.72 -17.28 12.05
CA MET A 24 8.22 -16.78 10.78
C MET A 24 8.23 -15.27 10.92
N PRO A 25 9.41 -14.62 10.83
CA PRO A 25 9.43 -13.17 10.75
C PRO A 25 8.53 -12.75 9.58
N PRO A 26 7.76 -11.66 9.72
CA PRO A 26 6.95 -11.17 8.62
C PRO A 26 7.85 -11.02 7.39
N PRO A 27 7.37 -11.36 6.18
CA PRO A 27 8.16 -11.18 4.98
C PRO A 27 8.64 -9.72 4.90
N PRO A 28 9.87 -9.48 4.42
CA PRO A 28 10.36 -8.12 4.26
C PRO A 28 9.38 -7.35 3.38
N PRO A 29 9.18 -6.05 3.66
CA PRO A 29 8.27 -5.25 2.86
C PRO A 29 8.72 -5.26 1.39
N PRO A 30 7.78 -5.27 0.43
CA PRO A 30 8.12 -5.14 -0.99
C PRO A 30 8.94 -3.87 -1.19
N GLY A 31 9.82 -3.83 -2.21
CA GLY A 31 10.59 -2.64 -2.52
C GLY A 31 9.69 -1.46 -2.94
N PRO A 32 10.16 -0.21 -2.80
CA PRO A 32 9.41 0.95 -3.26
C PRO A 32 9.26 0.94 -4.78
N GLN A 33 8.07 1.21 -5.30
CA GLN A 33 7.81 1.28 -6.74
C GLN A 33 8.47 2.49 -7.42
N PHE A 34 8.60 3.62 -6.71
CA PHE A 34 9.13 4.86 -7.28
C PHE A 34 10.48 5.26 -6.67
N ALA A 35 11.35 5.81 -7.50
CA ALA A 35 12.63 6.36 -7.07
C ALA A 35 12.51 7.86 -6.75
N VAL A 36 13.37 8.34 -5.84
CA VAL A 36 13.48 9.78 -5.59
C VAL A 36 13.98 10.47 -6.87
N GLY A 37 13.37 11.61 -7.22
CA GLY A 37 13.62 12.35 -8.45
C GLY A 37 12.76 11.90 -9.65
N SER A 38 12.03 10.78 -9.54
CA SER A 38 11.11 10.34 -10.59
C SER A 38 9.91 11.28 -10.73
N ARG A 39 9.43 11.44 -11.97
CA ARG A 39 8.16 12.09 -12.28
C ARG A 39 7.06 11.05 -12.29
N VAL A 40 5.97 11.34 -11.58
CA VAL A 40 4.79 10.49 -11.45
C VAL A 40 3.54 11.30 -11.73
N MET A 41 2.43 10.61 -11.95
CA MET A 41 1.11 11.19 -12.12
C MET A 41 0.25 10.81 -10.93
N ILE A 42 -0.53 11.76 -10.43
CA ILE A 42 -1.58 11.48 -9.45
C ILE A 42 -2.69 10.70 -10.15
N VAL A 43 -3.01 9.51 -9.63
CA VAL A 43 -4.11 8.68 -10.10
C VAL A 43 -5.06 8.38 -8.96
N SER A 44 -6.24 8.98 -8.99
CA SER A 44 -7.27 8.73 -7.98
C SER A 44 -8.65 9.06 -8.53
N GLN A 45 -9.67 8.37 -8.01
CA GLN A 45 -11.07 8.66 -8.32
C GLN A 45 -11.56 9.97 -7.68
N ALA A 46 -10.82 10.48 -6.69
CA ALA A 46 -11.07 11.74 -5.98
C ALA A 46 -9.75 12.51 -5.75
N ASN A 47 -9.82 13.74 -5.26
CA ASN A 47 -8.63 14.50 -4.90
C ASN A 47 -7.81 13.77 -3.82
N VAL A 48 -6.50 13.78 -3.97
CA VAL A 48 -5.55 13.15 -3.06
C VAL A 48 -5.12 14.17 -2.01
N ILE A 49 -5.33 13.82 -0.74
CA ILE A 49 -4.90 14.64 0.39
C ILE A 49 -3.39 14.51 0.53
N LEU A 50 -2.69 15.63 0.40
CA LEU A 50 -1.27 15.74 0.76
C LEU A 50 -1.17 15.90 2.27
N ARG A 51 -0.38 15.04 2.90
CA ARG A 51 -0.25 14.98 4.36
C ARG A 51 1.08 15.54 4.83
N ARG A 52 1.10 16.14 6.02
CA ARG A 52 2.35 16.62 6.63
C ARG A 52 3.32 15.49 6.99
N GLU A 53 2.79 14.32 7.35
CA GLU A 53 3.57 13.18 7.84
C GLU A 53 3.10 11.86 7.21
N CYS A 54 4.00 10.88 7.10
CA CYS A 54 3.68 9.55 6.58
C CYS A 54 2.97 8.68 7.64
N GLY A 55 2.10 7.76 7.21
CA GLY A 55 1.54 6.69 8.05
C GLY A 55 0.58 7.12 9.17
N GLN A 56 0.31 8.41 9.31
CA GLN A 56 -0.61 8.95 10.32
C GLN A 56 -1.94 9.32 9.66
N LEU A 57 -3.00 8.55 9.95
CA LEU A 57 -4.35 8.80 9.40
C LEU A 57 -4.89 10.19 9.81
N MET A 58 -4.49 10.66 11.00
CA MET A 58 -4.89 11.96 11.56
C MET A 58 -3.86 13.08 11.34
N SER A 59 -2.86 12.88 10.49
CA SER A 59 -1.93 13.95 10.12
C SER A 59 -2.68 15.12 9.50
N ALA A 60 -2.24 16.35 9.79
CA ALA A 60 -2.77 17.53 9.13
C ALA A 60 -2.65 17.42 7.60
N ALA A 61 -3.73 17.77 6.91
CA ALA A 61 -3.72 18.00 5.47
C ALA A 61 -3.00 19.32 5.18
N VAL A 62 -2.06 19.28 4.24
CA VAL A 62 -1.28 20.46 3.82
C VAL A 62 -1.62 20.90 2.39
N GLY A 63 -2.26 20.03 1.62
CA GLY A 63 -2.69 20.34 0.26
C GLY A 63 -3.63 19.28 -0.31
N LEU A 64 -4.17 19.56 -1.49
CA LEU A 64 -5.03 18.66 -2.24
C LEU A 64 -4.50 18.57 -3.67
N ALA A 65 -4.05 17.40 -4.09
CA ALA A 65 -3.64 17.16 -5.46
C ALA A 65 -4.77 16.53 -6.27
N GLU A 66 -4.93 16.98 -7.51
CA GLU A 66 -5.98 16.50 -8.40
C GLU A 66 -5.49 15.34 -9.27
N ASN A 67 -6.42 14.51 -9.71
CA ASN A 67 -6.13 13.44 -10.66
C ASN A 67 -5.55 14.01 -11.95
N GLY A 68 -4.46 13.44 -12.44
CA GLY A 68 -3.74 13.95 -13.61
C GLY A 68 -2.70 15.03 -13.31
N ASN A 69 -2.55 15.49 -12.05
CA ASN A 69 -1.43 16.36 -11.71
C ASN A 69 -0.10 15.59 -11.82
N GLU A 70 0.90 16.23 -12.42
CA GLU A 70 2.29 15.74 -12.38
C GLU A 70 2.89 16.04 -11.01
N ALA A 71 3.66 15.10 -10.48
CA ALA A 71 4.40 15.27 -9.25
C ALA A 71 5.82 14.70 -9.35
N ILE A 72 6.73 15.21 -8.52
CA ILE A 72 8.10 14.74 -8.41
C ILE A 72 8.29 14.08 -7.06
N ILE A 73 8.83 12.85 -7.03
CA ILE A 73 9.17 12.18 -5.78
C ILE A 73 10.37 12.88 -5.14
N ARG A 74 10.23 13.35 -3.90
CA ARG A 74 11.29 14.00 -3.12
C ARG A 74 11.87 13.12 -2.03
N ASP A 75 11.05 12.26 -1.43
CA ASP A 75 11.47 11.29 -0.41
C ASP A 75 10.51 10.09 -0.44
N ARG A 76 10.91 8.98 0.19
CA ARG A 76 10.10 7.76 0.32
C ARG A 76 10.34 7.08 1.66
N ARG A 77 9.27 6.63 2.31
CA ARG A 77 9.33 5.94 3.60
C ARG A 77 8.31 4.82 3.67
N TYR A 78 8.66 3.75 4.37
CA TYR A 78 7.73 2.68 4.67
C TYR A 78 7.07 2.97 6.02
N CYS A 79 5.77 3.28 6.01
CA CYS A 79 5.02 3.70 7.20
C CYS A 79 3.68 2.96 7.24
N ALA A 80 3.28 2.45 8.41
CA ALA A 80 2.03 1.71 8.60
C ALA A 80 1.82 0.56 7.59
N SER A 81 2.89 -0.20 7.32
CA SER A 81 2.89 -1.34 6.39
C SER A 81 2.69 -0.99 4.91
N GLU A 82 2.85 0.28 4.53
CA GLU A 82 2.74 0.74 3.14
C GLU A 82 3.88 1.68 2.76
N TRP A 83 4.19 1.79 1.47
CA TRP A 83 5.09 2.84 0.99
C TRP A 83 4.36 4.17 0.87
N TRP A 84 5.00 5.18 1.41
CA TRP A 84 4.60 6.57 1.36
C TRP A 84 5.67 7.37 0.63
N TYR A 85 5.23 8.36 -0.13
CA TYR A 85 6.08 9.21 -0.94
C TYR A 85 5.83 10.66 -0.59
N LEU A 86 6.91 11.38 -0.28
CA LEU A 86 6.87 12.83 -0.25
C LEU A 86 6.93 13.29 -1.69
N ILE A 87 5.89 13.96 -2.14
CA ILE A 87 5.80 14.45 -3.50
C ILE A 87 5.80 15.97 -3.50
N GLU A 88 6.31 16.56 -4.57
CA GLU A 88 6.14 17.96 -4.91
C GLU A 88 5.23 18.05 -6.14
N VAL A 89 4.17 18.84 -6.07
CA VAL A 89 3.15 19.03 -7.09
C VAL A 89 3.25 20.46 -7.63
N PRO A 90 3.91 20.69 -8.78
CA PRO A 90 4.16 22.04 -9.28
C PRO A 90 2.90 22.89 -9.47
N ALA A 91 1.76 22.24 -9.78
CA ALA A 91 0.48 22.92 -9.95
C ALA A 91 -0.04 23.62 -8.67
N LEU A 92 0.48 23.26 -7.50
CA LEU A 92 0.07 23.84 -6.21
C LEU A 92 0.95 25.00 -5.75
N ARG A 93 2.07 25.31 -6.45
CA ARG A 93 3.04 26.33 -6.01
C ARG A 93 2.46 27.73 -5.83
N ASP A 94 1.52 28.10 -6.70
CA ASP A 94 0.91 29.43 -6.68
C ASP A 94 -0.35 29.48 -5.79
N HIS A 95 -0.70 28.38 -5.10
CA HIS A 95 -1.91 28.29 -4.31
C HIS A 95 -1.66 28.81 -2.87
N PRO A 96 -2.25 29.95 -2.46
CA PRO A 96 -1.85 30.67 -1.24
C PRO A 96 -2.20 29.95 0.08
N ALA A 97 -2.99 28.88 0.02
CA ALA A 97 -3.49 28.14 1.17
C ALA A 97 -3.01 26.68 1.21
N MET A 98 -2.17 26.25 0.27
CA MET A 98 -1.70 24.88 0.18
C MET A 98 -0.17 24.84 0.13
N GLU A 99 0.41 23.82 0.75
CA GLU A 99 1.80 23.45 0.53
C GLU A 99 1.90 22.75 -0.83
N ASP A 100 2.96 23.04 -1.58
CA ASP A 100 3.23 22.41 -2.89
C ASP A 100 3.79 20.99 -2.75
N SER A 101 3.97 20.51 -1.53
CA SER A 101 4.50 19.19 -1.23
C SER A 101 3.80 18.53 -0.05
N GLY A 102 3.83 17.20 -0.04
CA GLY A 102 3.31 16.41 1.07
C GLY A 102 3.36 14.91 0.82
N TRP A 103 3.07 14.15 1.87
CA TRP A 103 3.09 12.70 1.87
C TRP A 103 1.81 12.12 1.29
N VAL A 104 1.95 11.14 0.42
CA VAL A 104 0.85 10.35 -0.16
C VAL A 104 1.20 8.87 -0.17
N GLN A 105 0.18 8.03 -0.21
CA GLN A 105 0.34 6.58 -0.38
C GLN A 105 0.75 6.24 -1.81
N GLU A 106 1.48 5.14 -1.97
CA GLU A 106 1.85 4.58 -3.27
C GLU A 106 0.66 4.40 -4.23
N SER A 107 -0.49 3.99 -3.70
CA SER A 107 -1.72 3.74 -4.46
C SER A 107 -2.28 4.97 -5.18
N ALA A 108 -1.89 6.18 -4.76
CA ALA A 108 -2.30 7.44 -5.38
C ALA A 108 -1.44 7.84 -6.58
N LEU A 109 -0.43 7.03 -6.94
CA LEU A 109 0.61 7.38 -7.91
C LEU A 109 0.71 6.37 -9.05
N LYS A 110 1.11 6.86 -10.22
CA LYS A 110 1.45 6.04 -11.39
C LYS A 110 2.69 6.63 -12.07
N ASN A 111 3.49 5.77 -12.71
CA ASN A 111 4.50 6.24 -13.66
C ASN A 111 3.85 7.06 -14.78
N ARG A 112 4.53 8.15 -15.17
CA ARG A 112 4.14 8.96 -16.33
C ARG A 112 4.26 8.17 -17.63
#